data_AF-A0A950RGI4-F1
#
_entry.id   AF-A0A950RGI4-F1
#
_cell.length_a   1.000
_cell.length_b   1.000
_cell.length_c   1.000
_cell.angle_alpha   90.00
_cell.angle_beta   90.00
_cell.angle_gamma   90.00
#
_symmetry.space_group_name_H-M   'P 1'
#
loop_
_entity.id
_entity.type
_entity.pdbx_description
1 polymer ?
#
loop_
_entity_poly.entity_id
_entity_poly.type
_entity_poly.pdbx_seq_one_letter_code
_entity_poly.pdbx_strand_id
1 'polypeptide(L)'
;MAKIRILVVDDSVVVRRLLAKVLASDPALEVSATAANGRIALAMLPQVHPDLVLLDVVMDQMDGLETLTELRKTYPRLPVLMFSTYTERGAAQTLEAIARGATDYVTKPTTLSGQDGGLNALKDQLIPKIKELCRVREGMGAEALPRPRLDKGGALPRPVEILVIGTSTGGPNALTELLTPLPGDFPVPIAIVQHMPPLFTRSLADRLASRCQIAVEEGVAGGAVRPGHAWVAPGNYHMTLVPDGETVRLGLNQDP
;
A
#
# COMPACT_ATOMS: atom_id res chain seq x y z
N MET A 1 -11.10 -0.18 25.69
CA MET A 1 -9.86 -0.34 24.89
C MET A 1 -9.12 0.99 24.91
N ALA A 2 -7.79 0.96 24.91
CA ALA A 2 -6.99 2.18 24.73
C ALA A 2 -7.24 2.74 23.31
N LYS A 3 -7.18 4.07 23.15
CA LYS A 3 -7.32 4.70 21.84
C LYS A 3 -6.04 4.51 21.03
N ILE A 4 -6.17 4.35 19.72
CA ILE A 4 -5.04 4.35 18.79
C ILE A 4 -4.53 5.78 18.66
N ARG A 5 -3.27 6.00 19.04
CA ARG A 5 -2.64 7.32 19.10
C ARG A 5 -1.93 7.63 17.78
N ILE A 6 -2.32 8.70 17.11
CA ILE A 6 -1.85 9.04 15.77
C ILE A 6 -1.04 10.33 15.82
N LEU A 7 0.13 10.35 15.20
CA LEU A 7 0.89 11.57 14.91
C LEU A 7 0.60 12.00 13.47
N VAL A 8 0.06 13.20 13.28
CA VAL A 8 -0.23 13.75 11.95
C VAL A 8 0.87 14.72 11.52
N VAL A 9 1.49 14.47 10.37
CA VAL A 9 2.60 15.26 9.85
C VAL A 9 2.27 15.72 8.44
N ASP A 10 2.05 17.02 8.27
CA ASP A 10 1.73 17.66 6.98
C ASP A 10 2.05 19.15 7.13
N ASP A 11 2.56 19.83 6.10
CA ASP A 11 2.94 21.24 6.20
C ASP A 11 1.71 22.18 6.16
N SER A 12 0.59 21.72 5.59
CA SER A 12 -0.66 22.48 5.50
C SER A 12 -1.47 22.42 6.80
N VAL A 13 -1.63 23.58 7.43
CA VAL A 13 -2.52 23.75 8.60
C VAL A 13 -3.94 23.28 8.29
N VAL A 14 -4.42 23.51 7.06
CA VAL A 14 -5.77 23.13 6.62
C VAL A 14 -5.89 21.60 6.60
N VAL A 15 -4.90 20.91 6.04
CA VAL A 15 -4.88 19.44 5.97
C VAL A 15 -4.78 18.84 7.37
N ARG A 16 -3.91 19.36 8.25
CA ARG A 16 -3.81 18.89 9.63
C ARG A 16 -5.13 19.02 10.38
N ARG A 17 -5.85 20.14 10.22
CA ARG A 17 -7.18 20.35 10.81
C ARG A 17 -8.23 19.40 10.23
N LEU A 18 -8.20 19.17 8.92
CA LEU A 18 -9.09 18.23 8.25
C LEU A 18 -8.90 16.81 8.79
N LEU A 19 -7.65 16.33 8.83
CA LEU A 19 -7.29 15.01 9.35
C LEU A 19 -7.68 14.87 10.82
N ALA A 20 -7.41 15.89 11.65
CA ALA A 20 -7.85 15.88 13.04
C ALA A 20 -9.37 15.75 13.18
N LYS A 21 -10.15 16.46 12.35
CA LYS A 21 -11.62 16.35 12.33
C LYS A 21 -12.09 14.95 11.91
N VAL A 22 -11.48 14.37 10.88
CA VAL A 22 -11.81 13.02 10.40
C VAL A 22 -11.51 11.98 11.47
N LEU A 23 -10.31 12.03 12.07
CA LEU A 23 -9.89 11.08 13.09
C LEU A 23 -10.72 11.21 14.37
N ALA A 24 -11.09 12.43 14.77
CA ALA A 24 -11.96 12.67 15.93
C ALA A 24 -13.40 12.15 15.75
N SER A 25 -13.81 11.80 14.53
CA SER A 25 -15.14 11.22 14.28
C SER A 25 -15.27 9.77 14.75
N ASP A 26 -14.17 9.11 15.12
CA ASP A 26 -14.16 7.75 15.63
C ASP A 26 -13.59 7.70 17.06
N PRO A 27 -14.35 7.22 18.05
CA PRO A 27 -13.94 7.27 19.45
C PRO A 27 -12.75 6.37 19.79
N ALA A 28 -12.39 5.43 18.90
CA ALA A 28 -11.23 4.56 19.08
C ALA A 28 -9.91 5.23 18.65
N LEU A 29 -9.95 6.40 18.02
CA LEU A 29 -8.77 7.10 17.52
C LEU A 29 -8.50 8.38 18.33
N GLU A 30 -7.23 8.75 18.41
CA GLU A 30 -6.79 9.98 19.07
C GLU A 30 -5.62 10.60 18.30
N VAL A 31 -5.70 11.91 18.01
CA VAL A 31 -4.54 12.65 17.50
C VAL A 31 -3.64 13.03 18.67
N SER A 32 -2.55 12.28 18.85
CA SER A 32 -1.59 12.48 19.93
C SER A 32 -0.78 13.78 19.78
N ALA A 33 -0.48 14.16 18.54
CA ALA A 33 0.15 15.43 18.20
C ALA A 33 0.04 15.70 16.69
N THR A 34 0.36 16.93 16.32
CA THR A 34 0.50 17.34 14.92
C THR A 34 1.84 18.04 14.70
N ALA A 35 2.54 17.74 13.62
CA ALA A 35 3.80 18.37 13.25
C ALA A 35 3.69 19.03 11.86
N ALA A 36 4.37 20.16 11.68
CA ALA A 36 4.36 20.92 10.43
C ALA A 36 5.46 20.51 9.44
N ASN A 37 6.37 19.61 9.84
CA ASN A 37 7.42 19.04 8.98
C ASN A 37 8.05 17.81 9.66
N GLY A 38 8.93 17.13 8.91
CA GLY A 38 9.67 15.95 9.35
C GLY A 38 10.51 16.14 10.61
N ARG A 39 11.25 17.25 10.72
CA ARG A 39 12.16 17.49 11.86
C ARG A 39 11.39 17.61 13.18
N ILE A 40 10.28 18.36 13.16
CA ILE A 40 9.40 18.50 14.32
C ILE A 40 8.79 17.15 14.68
N ALA A 41 8.34 16.38 13.69
CA ALA A 41 7.77 15.06 13.91
C ALA A 41 8.77 14.11 14.60
N LEU A 42 10.01 14.04 14.11
CA LEU A 42 11.06 13.20 14.69
C LEU A 42 11.39 13.58 16.14
N ALA A 43 11.39 14.87 16.46
CA ALA A 43 11.61 15.35 17.84
C ALA A 43 10.42 15.04 18.78
N MET A 44 9.20 14.95 18.24
CA MET A 44 7.99 14.64 19.00
C MET A 44 7.80 13.16 19.27
N LEU A 45 8.27 12.26 18.39
CA LEU A 45 8.12 10.80 18.52
C LEU A 45 8.40 10.23 19.93
N PRO A 46 9.54 10.55 20.59
CA PRO A 46 9.84 10.01 21.92
C PRO A 46 8.98 10.63 23.04
N GLN A 47 8.29 11.74 22.80
CA GLN A 47 7.44 12.40 23.78
C GLN A 47 6.00 11.92 23.66
N VAL A 48 5.52 11.76 22.43
CA VAL A 48 4.11 11.48 22.15
C VAL A 48 3.84 10.00 21.97
N HIS A 49 4.84 9.15 21.73
CA HIS A 49 4.69 7.69 21.60
C HIS A 49 3.46 7.28 20.78
N PRO A 50 3.38 7.64 19.48
CA PRO A 50 2.24 7.31 18.66
C PRO A 50 2.24 5.82 18.30
N ASP A 51 1.04 5.28 18.05
CA ASP A 51 0.83 3.95 17.50
C ASP A 51 0.93 3.92 15.97
N LEU A 52 0.68 5.06 15.31
CA LEU A 52 0.79 5.24 13.87
C LEU A 52 1.20 6.67 13.52
N VAL A 53 1.99 6.84 12.47
CA VAL A 53 2.30 8.15 11.87
C VAL A 53 1.58 8.29 10.54
N LEU A 54 0.79 9.35 10.39
CA LEU A 54 0.24 9.78 9.12
C LEU A 54 1.16 10.87 8.57
N LEU A 55 1.83 10.60 7.44
CA LEU A 55 2.96 11.38 6.96
C LEU A 55 2.73 11.86 5.54
N ASP A 56 2.68 13.17 5.34
CA ASP A 56 2.71 13.77 4.00
C ASP A 56 4.00 13.40 3.25
N VAL A 57 3.88 13.15 1.95
CA VAL A 57 4.99 12.84 1.07
C VAL A 57 5.81 14.09 0.77
N VAL A 58 5.16 15.22 0.50
CA VAL A 58 5.80 16.45 0.02
C VAL A 58 5.65 17.52 1.09
N MET A 59 6.76 17.88 1.73
CA MET A 59 6.80 18.94 2.73
C MET A 59 8.09 19.74 2.58
N ASP A 60 8.06 20.99 3.03
CA ASP A 60 9.26 21.84 3.11
C ASP A 60 10.24 21.40 4.22
N GLN A 61 11.50 21.82 4.07
CA GLN A 61 12.64 21.60 4.98
C GLN A 61 13.16 20.15 5.10
N MET A 62 12.27 19.21 5.42
CA MET A 62 12.55 17.78 5.46
C MET A 62 11.31 17.07 4.93
N ASP A 63 11.43 16.45 3.77
CA ASP A 63 10.30 15.86 3.08
C ASP A 63 9.85 14.53 3.74
N GLY A 64 8.72 13.98 3.28
CA GLY A 64 8.18 12.74 3.84
C GLY A 64 9.10 11.53 3.65
N LEU A 65 9.85 11.46 2.56
CA LEU A 65 10.74 10.34 2.26
C LEU A 65 11.99 10.35 3.15
N GLU A 66 12.57 11.53 3.36
CA GLU A 66 13.66 11.76 4.31
C GLU A 66 13.19 11.45 5.73
N THR A 67 12.02 11.98 6.12
CA THR A 67 11.42 11.74 7.44
C THR A 67 11.23 10.27 7.72
N LEU A 68 10.67 9.52 6.75
CA LEU A 68 10.47 8.08 6.86
C LEU A 68 11.80 7.34 7.02
N THR A 69 12.82 7.73 6.24
CA THR A 69 14.15 7.11 6.28
C THR A 69 14.79 7.28 7.67
N GLU A 70 14.74 8.48 8.24
CA GLU A 70 15.24 8.73 9.60
C GLU A 70 14.40 8.02 10.67
N LEU A 71 13.06 8.03 10.53
CA LEU A 71 12.15 7.37 11.45
C LEU A 71 12.44 5.86 11.53
N ARG A 72 12.71 5.20 10.40
CA ARG A 72 12.96 3.76 10.33
C ARG A 72 14.25 3.31 11.04
N LYS A 73 15.23 4.19 11.20
CA LYS A 73 16.46 3.90 11.97
C LYS A 73 16.17 3.63 13.45
N THR A 74 15.21 4.35 14.02
CA THR A 74 14.88 4.28 15.46
C THR A 74 13.60 3.51 15.73
N TYR A 75 12.62 3.58 14.81
CA TYR A 75 11.30 2.99 14.92
C TYR A 75 11.00 2.08 13.71
N PRO A 76 11.69 0.93 13.58
CA PRO A 76 11.59 0.06 12.40
C PRO A 76 10.20 -0.55 12.20
N ARG A 77 9.42 -0.70 13.28
CA ARG A 77 8.10 -1.35 13.28
C ARG A 77 6.92 -0.39 13.44
N LEU A 78 7.15 0.90 13.62
CA LEU A 78 6.07 1.87 13.80
C LEU A 78 5.31 2.03 12.47
N PRO A 79 4.00 1.74 12.39
CA PRO A 79 3.23 1.94 11.17
C PRO A 79 3.33 3.39 10.66
N VAL A 80 3.66 3.55 9.39
CA VAL A 80 3.68 4.85 8.72
C VAL A 80 2.76 4.77 7.51
N LEU A 81 1.72 5.59 7.51
CA LEU A 81 0.75 5.73 6.43
C LEU A 81 1.09 7.00 5.65
N MET A 82 1.48 6.86 4.39
CA MET A 82 1.79 8.02 3.55
C MET A 82 0.51 8.73 3.14
N PHE A 83 0.49 10.06 3.15
CA PHE A 83 -0.63 10.88 2.70
C PHE A 83 -0.25 11.63 1.43
N SER A 84 -0.69 11.13 0.27
CA SER A 84 -0.14 11.52 -1.04
C SER A 84 -1.18 12.13 -1.98
N THR A 85 -0.79 13.08 -2.82
CA THR A 85 -1.69 13.61 -3.87
C THR A 85 -1.89 12.60 -5.00
N TYR A 86 -3.06 12.66 -5.65
CA TYR A 86 -3.39 11.82 -6.81
C TYR A 86 -2.77 12.36 -8.11
N THR A 87 -1.45 12.22 -8.25
CA THR A 87 -0.69 12.62 -9.45
C THR A 87 0.32 11.52 -9.80
N GLU A 88 0.82 11.48 -11.05
CA GLU A 88 1.87 10.52 -11.43
C GLU A 88 3.11 10.63 -10.54
N ARG A 89 3.58 11.87 -10.32
CA ARG A 89 4.69 12.15 -9.40
C ARG A 89 4.39 11.68 -7.98
N GLY A 90 3.17 11.93 -7.49
CA GLY A 90 2.71 11.48 -6.18
C GLY A 90 2.69 9.95 -6.05
N ALA A 91 2.21 9.24 -7.08
CA ALA A 91 2.18 7.78 -7.12
C ALA A 91 3.59 7.18 -7.08
N ALA A 92 4.51 7.70 -7.90
CA ALA A 92 5.91 7.27 -7.92
C ALA A 92 6.60 7.50 -6.55
N GLN A 93 6.43 8.69 -5.95
CA GLN A 93 6.98 8.99 -4.62
C GLN A 93 6.38 8.11 -3.52
N THR A 94 5.10 7.78 -3.62
CA THR A 94 4.42 6.93 -2.63
C THR A 94 4.92 5.49 -2.68
N LEU A 95 5.09 4.93 -3.87
CA LEU A 95 5.68 3.59 -4.03
C LEU A 95 7.14 3.55 -3.58
N GLU A 96 7.87 4.64 -3.78
CA GLU A 96 9.21 4.79 -3.23
C GLU A 96 9.19 4.81 -1.70
N ALA A 97 8.25 5.53 -1.09
CA ALA A 97 8.07 5.52 0.35
C ALA A 97 7.73 4.11 0.86
N ILE A 98 6.86 3.37 0.17
CA ILE A 98 6.50 1.99 0.54
C ILE A 98 7.73 1.08 0.58
N ALA A 99 8.59 1.15 -0.45
CA ALA A 99 9.82 0.37 -0.47
C ALA A 99 10.88 0.81 0.56
N ARG A 100 10.82 2.05 1.04
CA ARG A 100 11.61 2.54 2.18
C ARG A 100 11.02 2.13 3.53
N GLY A 101 9.95 1.33 3.51
CA GLY A 101 9.32 0.77 4.69
C GLY A 101 8.09 1.54 5.15
N ALA A 102 7.49 2.42 4.34
CA ALA A 102 6.13 2.86 4.64
C ALA A 102 5.19 1.66 4.60
N THR A 103 4.21 1.66 5.49
CA THR A 103 3.32 0.51 5.68
C THR A 103 2.24 0.47 4.61
N ASP A 104 1.67 1.63 4.28
CA ASP A 104 0.70 1.80 3.21
C ASP A 104 0.55 3.31 2.89
N TYR A 105 -0.45 3.70 2.11
CA TYR A 105 -0.78 5.08 1.81
C TYR A 105 -2.29 5.38 1.76
N VAL A 106 -2.62 6.67 1.76
CA VAL A 106 -3.96 7.23 1.54
C VAL A 106 -3.84 8.43 0.62
N THR A 107 -4.78 8.57 -0.31
CA THR A 107 -4.82 9.69 -1.25
C THR A 107 -5.45 10.93 -0.60
N LYS A 108 -4.84 12.10 -0.81
CA LYS A 108 -5.45 13.39 -0.43
C LYS A 108 -6.70 13.63 -1.30
N PRO A 109 -7.81 14.13 -0.74
CA PRO A 109 -8.99 14.49 -1.52
C PRO A 109 -8.66 15.64 -2.48
N THR A 110 -9.11 15.53 -3.73
CA THR A 110 -8.88 16.53 -4.78
C THR A 110 -9.61 17.85 -4.54
N THR A 111 -10.74 17.80 -3.83
CA THR A 111 -11.50 18.98 -3.38
C THR A 111 -11.42 19.11 -1.86
N LEU A 112 -10.51 19.95 -1.37
CA LEU A 112 -10.45 20.37 0.03
C LEU A 112 -11.57 21.37 0.39
N SER A 113 -12.37 21.78 -0.60
CA SER A 113 -13.43 22.78 -0.51
C SER A 113 -14.76 22.21 0.00
N GLY A 114 -14.83 21.88 1.29
CA GLY A 114 -16.05 21.97 2.10
C GLY A 114 -17.31 21.18 1.72
N GLN A 115 -17.32 20.35 0.67
CA GLN A 115 -18.45 19.46 0.40
C GLN A 115 -18.28 18.16 1.20
N ASP A 116 -19.33 17.76 1.93
CA ASP A 116 -19.33 16.59 2.83
C ASP A 116 -18.86 15.29 2.14
N GLY A 117 -19.00 15.18 0.82
CA GLY A 117 -18.53 14.04 0.03
C GLY A 117 -17.01 13.78 0.11
N GLY A 118 -16.17 14.82 0.11
CA GLY A 118 -14.71 14.65 0.17
C GLY A 118 -14.22 14.21 1.55
N LEU A 119 -14.85 14.71 2.62
CA LEU A 119 -14.56 14.30 3.99
C LEU A 119 -14.98 12.86 4.26
N ASN A 120 -16.17 12.47 3.81
CA ASN A 120 -16.67 11.10 3.99
C ASN A 120 -15.81 10.10 3.23
N ALA A 121 -15.44 10.39 1.98
CA ALA A 121 -14.54 9.52 1.22
C ALA A 121 -13.17 9.34 1.91
N LEU A 122 -12.59 10.43 2.44
CA LEU A 122 -11.34 10.34 3.19
C LEU A 122 -11.51 9.53 4.48
N LYS A 123 -12.62 9.72 5.21
CA LYS A 123 -12.95 8.95 6.41
C LYS A 123 -13.04 7.45 6.12
N ASP A 124 -13.77 7.10 5.07
CA ASP A 124 -14.03 5.71 4.66
C ASP A 124 -12.76 5.01 4.17
N GLN A 125 -11.79 5.76 3.62
CA GLN A 125 -10.46 5.23 3.31
C GLN A 125 -9.55 5.14 4.54
N LEU A 126 -9.47 6.20 5.34
CA LEU A 126 -8.42 6.39 6.33
C LEU A 126 -8.65 5.55 7.59
N ILE A 127 -9.87 5.56 8.14
CA ILE A 127 -10.17 4.94 9.43
C ILE A 127 -10.03 3.42 9.41
N PRO A 128 -10.58 2.69 8.41
CA PRO A 128 -10.41 1.24 8.34
C PRO A 128 -8.94 0.83 8.24
N LYS A 129 -8.15 1.52 7.40
CA LYS A 129 -6.71 1.28 7.25
C LYS A 129 -5.95 1.47 8.56
N ILE A 130 -6.19 2.57 9.27
CA ILE A 130 -5.55 2.81 10.58
C ILE A 130 -5.86 1.69 11.57
N LYS A 131 -7.12 1.28 11.67
CA LYS A 131 -7.55 0.21 12.59
C LYS A 131 -6.93 -1.13 12.21
N GLU A 132 -6.88 -1.47 10.93
CA GLU A 132 -6.25 -2.69 10.43
C GLU A 132 -4.76 -2.72 10.79
N LEU A 133 -4.03 -1.65 10.47
CA LEU A 133 -2.59 -1.54 10.73
C LEU A 133 -2.24 -1.61 12.22
N CYS A 134 -3.07 -1.03 13.08
CA CYS A 134 -2.81 -1.03 14.52
C CYS A 134 -3.26 -2.34 15.20
N ARG A 135 -4.31 -3.01 14.70
CA ARG A 135 -4.74 -4.33 15.19
C ARG A 135 -3.70 -5.42 14.94
N VAL A 136 -3.05 -5.39 13.78
CA VAL A 136 -1.98 -6.34 13.44
C VAL A 136 -0.85 -6.26 14.48
N ARG A 137 -0.56 -5.08 15.03
CA ARG A 137 0.44 -4.91 16.09
C ARG A 137 0.03 -5.51 17.43
N GLU A 138 -1.26 -5.47 17.80
CA GLU A 138 -1.77 -6.10 19.02
C GLU A 138 -1.74 -7.63 18.94
N GLY A 139 -1.94 -8.21 17.74
CA GLY A 139 -1.84 -9.65 17.50
C GLY A 139 -0.41 -10.16 17.29
N MET A 140 0.52 -9.30 16.84
CA MET A 140 1.94 -9.62 16.62
C MET A 140 2.80 -9.33 17.86
N GLY A 141 2.40 -9.85 19.01
CA GLY A 141 3.28 -9.92 20.17
C GLY A 141 4.53 -10.74 19.84
N ALA A 142 5.62 -10.06 19.47
CA ALA A 142 7.05 -10.46 19.42
C ALA A 142 7.50 -11.84 18.90
N GLU A 143 6.63 -12.80 18.66
CA GLU A 143 6.96 -14.07 18.02
C GLU A 143 6.67 -13.91 16.54
N ALA A 144 7.74 -13.87 15.74
CA ALA A 144 7.62 -14.12 14.31
C ALA A 144 6.87 -15.44 14.16
N LEU A 145 5.71 -15.41 13.49
CA LEU A 145 5.02 -16.63 13.09
C LEU A 145 6.09 -17.57 12.52
N PRO A 146 6.22 -18.80 13.02
CA PRO A 146 7.23 -19.72 12.53
C PRO A 146 7.07 -19.77 11.02
N ARG A 147 8.11 -19.33 10.29
CA ARG A 147 8.09 -19.36 8.83
C ARG A 147 7.72 -20.79 8.47
N PRO A 148 6.59 -21.04 7.76
CA PRO A 148 6.22 -22.39 7.41
C PRO A 148 7.42 -22.98 6.69
N ARG A 149 7.94 -24.09 7.24
CA ARG A 149 8.95 -24.86 6.52
C ARG A 149 8.24 -25.30 5.25
N LEU A 150 8.70 -24.79 4.11
CA LEU A 150 8.31 -25.32 2.82
C LEU A 150 8.88 -26.74 2.76
N ASP A 151 8.11 -27.70 3.27
CA ASP A 151 8.34 -29.09 2.92
C ASP A 151 8.32 -29.14 1.40
N LYS A 152 9.32 -29.80 0.81
CA LYS A 152 9.32 -30.05 -0.65
C LYS A 152 8.06 -30.83 -0.95
N GLY A 153 7.04 -30.13 -1.43
CA GLY A 153 5.67 -30.61 -1.48
C GLY A 153 5.56 -31.94 -2.20
N GLY A 154 4.67 -32.80 -1.72
CA GLY A 154 4.22 -33.96 -2.48
C GLY A 154 3.62 -33.54 -3.81
N ALA A 155 3.59 -34.46 -4.78
CA ALA A 155 3.01 -34.19 -6.09
C ALA A 155 1.56 -33.66 -5.95
N LEU A 156 1.28 -32.51 -6.56
CA LEU A 156 -0.08 -31.98 -6.60
C LEU A 156 -0.97 -32.92 -7.43
N PRO A 157 -2.26 -33.09 -7.08
CA PRO A 157 -3.18 -33.97 -7.82
C PRO A 157 -3.38 -33.55 -9.29
N ARG A 158 -3.18 -32.27 -9.60
CA ARG A 158 -3.20 -31.69 -10.94
C ARG A 158 -2.10 -30.63 -11.06
N PRO A 159 -1.56 -30.41 -12.27
CA PRO A 159 -0.66 -29.29 -12.52
C PRO A 159 -1.37 -27.97 -12.19
N VAL A 160 -0.64 -27.04 -11.57
CA VAL A 160 -1.11 -25.66 -11.41
C VAL A 160 -0.96 -24.94 -12.74
N GLU A 161 -2.02 -24.32 -13.22
CA GLU A 161 -2.04 -23.64 -14.51
C GLU A 161 -1.80 -22.14 -14.38
N ILE A 162 -2.10 -21.54 -13.23
CA ILE A 162 -1.91 -20.12 -12.95
C ILE A 162 -1.81 -19.86 -11.44
N LEU A 163 -1.03 -18.86 -11.05
CA LEU A 163 -1.01 -18.28 -9.71
C LEU A 163 -1.83 -16.99 -9.67
N VAL A 164 -2.85 -16.91 -8.83
CA VAL A 164 -3.64 -15.68 -8.62
C VAL A 164 -3.36 -15.11 -7.24
N ILE A 165 -3.04 -13.82 -7.17
CA ILE A 165 -2.66 -13.10 -5.95
C ILE A 165 -3.63 -11.93 -5.74
N GLY A 166 -4.35 -11.94 -4.62
CA GLY A 166 -5.18 -10.81 -4.17
C GLY A 166 -4.54 -10.10 -2.99
N THR A 167 -4.37 -8.79 -3.07
CA THR A 167 -3.67 -7.99 -2.04
C THR A 167 -4.33 -6.62 -1.81
N SER A 168 -4.13 -6.05 -0.62
CA SER A 168 -4.71 -4.77 -0.21
C SER A 168 -3.70 -3.98 0.65
N THR A 169 -4.01 -3.69 1.92
CA THR A 169 -3.11 -3.02 2.87
C THR A 169 -1.80 -3.78 3.05
N GLY A 170 -0.66 -3.10 2.90
CA GLY A 170 0.68 -3.71 2.95
C GLY A 170 1.04 -4.57 1.72
N GLY A 171 0.10 -4.72 0.77
CA GLY A 171 0.24 -5.56 -0.42
C GLY A 171 1.43 -5.22 -1.31
N PRO A 172 1.75 -3.94 -1.63
CA PRO A 172 2.89 -3.63 -2.49
C PRO A 172 4.24 -4.11 -1.94
N ASN A 173 4.44 -4.06 -0.62
CA ASN A 173 5.63 -4.63 0.02
C ASN A 173 5.63 -6.16 -0.05
N ALA A 174 4.50 -6.79 0.26
CA ALA A 174 4.34 -8.25 0.19
C ALA A 174 4.58 -8.78 -1.23
N LEU A 175 4.06 -8.09 -2.26
CA LEU A 175 4.29 -8.42 -3.66
C LEU A 175 5.76 -8.31 -4.03
N THR A 176 6.45 -7.26 -3.57
CA THR A 176 7.89 -7.11 -3.79
C THR A 176 8.66 -8.27 -3.16
N GLU A 177 8.39 -8.60 -1.89
CA GLU A 177 9.04 -9.72 -1.19
C GLU A 177 8.76 -11.08 -1.84
N LEU A 178 7.53 -11.28 -2.32
CA LEU A 178 7.09 -12.54 -2.93
C LEU A 178 7.63 -12.75 -4.35
N LEU A 179 7.62 -11.70 -5.19
CA LEU A 179 7.90 -11.82 -6.63
C LEU A 179 9.36 -11.62 -6.98
N THR A 180 10.10 -10.78 -6.25
CA THR A 180 11.54 -10.53 -6.49
C THR A 180 12.39 -11.81 -6.53
N PRO A 181 12.22 -12.80 -5.62
CA PRO A 181 13.03 -14.01 -5.64
C PRO A 181 12.62 -15.02 -6.73
N LEU A 182 11.53 -14.79 -7.48
CA LEU A 182 11.10 -15.73 -8.51
C LEU A 182 12.07 -15.71 -9.70
N PRO A 183 12.41 -16.90 -10.26
CA PRO A 183 13.27 -16.98 -11.43
C PRO A 183 12.50 -16.53 -12.69
N GLY A 184 13.22 -16.03 -13.70
CA GLY A 184 12.59 -15.55 -14.94
C GLY A 184 11.80 -16.62 -15.73
N ASP A 185 12.13 -17.89 -15.53
CA ASP A 185 11.45 -19.06 -16.11
C ASP A 185 10.38 -19.66 -15.20
N PHE A 186 9.81 -18.86 -14.27
CA PHE A 186 8.76 -19.30 -13.36
C PHE A 186 7.63 -20.04 -14.13
N PRO A 187 7.26 -21.27 -13.72
CA PRO A 187 6.62 -22.24 -14.61
C PRO A 187 5.16 -21.94 -14.96
N VAL A 188 4.54 -20.98 -14.28
CA VAL A 188 3.13 -20.62 -14.47
C VAL A 188 2.95 -19.11 -14.60
N PRO A 189 1.93 -18.63 -15.32
CA PRO A 189 1.54 -17.23 -15.31
C PRO A 189 1.11 -16.77 -13.92
N ILE A 190 1.19 -15.46 -13.68
CA ILE A 190 0.74 -14.83 -12.43
C ILE A 190 -0.26 -13.72 -12.73
N ALA A 191 -1.40 -13.71 -12.04
CA ALA A 191 -2.39 -12.64 -12.08
C ALA A 191 -2.50 -11.99 -10.70
N ILE A 192 -2.34 -10.67 -10.63
CA ILE A 192 -2.27 -9.91 -9.39
C ILE A 192 -3.41 -8.90 -9.38
N VAL A 193 -4.22 -8.94 -8.33
CA VAL A 193 -5.20 -7.90 -8.03
C VAL A 193 -4.75 -7.19 -6.76
N GLN A 194 -4.44 -5.92 -6.88
CA GLN A 194 -4.07 -5.05 -5.77
C GLN A 194 -5.06 -3.89 -5.74
N HIS A 195 -5.72 -3.66 -4.59
CA HIS A 195 -6.68 -2.57 -4.44
C HIS A 195 -5.94 -1.21 -4.42
N MET A 196 -5.67 -0.68 -5.60
CA MET A 196 -5.01 0.60 -5.86
C MET A 196 -5.70 1.34 -7.00
N PRO A 197 -5.70 2.69 -6.98
CA PRO A 197 -6.20 3.49 -8.10
C PRO A 197 -5.39 3.33 -9.40
N PRO A 198 -5.94 3.74 -10.56
CA PRO A 198 -5.30 3.58 -11.88
C PRO A 198 -3.84 4.05 -11.99
N LEU A 199 -3.50 5.26 -11.54
CA LEU A 199 -2.12 5.78 -11.64
C LEU A 199 -1.14 4.99 -10.77
N PHE A 200 -1.65 4.38 -9.70
CA PHE A 200 -0.86 3.66 -8.71
C PHE A 200 -0.63 2.21 -9.12
N THR A 201 -1.60 1.55 -9.77
CA THR A 201 -1.42 0.20 -10.33
C THR A 201 -0.36 0.17 -11.42
N ARG A 202 -0.37 1.16 -12.31
CA ARG A 202 0.65 1.31 -13.34
C ARG A 202 2.04 1.48 -12.74
N SER A 203 2.18 2.43 -11.82
CA SER A 203 3.45 2.71 -11.15
C SER A 203 3.95 1.50 -10.34
N LEU A 204 3.04 0.69 -9.77
CA LEU A 204 3.38 -0.55 -9.06
C LEU A 204 3.93 -1.61 -10.03
N ALA A 205 3.26 -1.81 -11.17
CA ALA A 205 3.69 -2.75 -12.19
C ALA A 205 5.08 -2.41 -12.72
N ASP A 206 5.31 -1.14 -13.08
CA ASP A 206 6.61 -0.65 -13.57
C ASP A 206 7.71 -0.86 -12.51
N ARG A 207 7.40 -0.65 -11.22
CA ARG A 207 8.34 -0.88 -10.12
C ARG A 207 8.67 -2.36 -9.96
N LEU A 208 7.68 -3.24 -9.97
CA LEU A 208 7.89 -4.69 -9.90
C LEU A 208 8.70 -5.18 -11.10
N ALA A 209 8.40 -4.69 -12.30
CA ALA A 209 9.15 -4.99 -13.53
C ALA A 209 10.63 -4.64 -13.40
N SER A 210 10.97 -3.53 -12.73
CA SER A 210 12.36 -3.12 -12.51
C SER A 210 13.14 -3.97 -11.49
N ARG A 211 12.45 -4.83 -10.72
CA ARG A 211 13.04 -5.60 -9.61
C ARG A 211 12.96 -7.11 -9.77
N CYS A 212 11.96 -7.60 -10.50
CA CYS A 212 11.72 -9.02 -10.70
C CYS A 212 12.47 -9.56 -11.93
N GLN A 213 12.76 -10.86 -11.95
CA GLN A 213 13.29 -11.53 -13.14
C GLN A 213 12.19 -11.95 -14.12
N ILE A 214 10.99 -12.25 -13.60
CA ILE A 214 9.79 -12.44 -14.41
C ILE A 214 9.37 -11.12 -15.06
N ALA A 215 8.72 -11.20 -16.22
CA ALA A 215 8.07 -10.03 -16.81
C ALA A 215 6.93 -9.57 -15.88
N VAL A 216 6.79 -8.26 -15.68
CA VAL A 216 5.66 -7.69 -14.93
C VAL A 216 5.10 -6.52 -15.72
N GLU A 217 3.80 -6.54 -15.98
CA GLU A 217 3.11 -5.48 -16.71
C GLU A 217 1.73 -5.20 -16.07
N GLU A 218 1.23 -3.98 -16.26
CA GLU A 218 -0.18 -3.70 -15.98
C GLU A 218 -1.04 -4.41 -17.04
N GLY A 219 -2.12 -5.05 -16.59
CA GLY A 219 -3.01 -5.84 -17.44
C GLY A 219 -3.59 -4.99 -18.57
N VAL A 220 -3.52 -5.53 -19.78
CA VAL A 220 -4.15 -4.96 -20.98
C VAL A 220 -5.11 -5.98 -21.58
N ALA A 221 -6.24 -5.51 -22.13
CA ALA A 221 -7.22 -6.39 -22.76
C ALA A 221 -6.57 -7.17 -23.92
N GLY A 222 -6.79 -8.49 -23.95
CA GLY A 222 -6.19 -9.40 -24.92
C GLY A 222 -4.74 -9.79 -24.64
N GLY A 223 -4.15 -9.32 -23.52
CA GLY A 223 -2.81 -9.68 -23.08
C GLY A 223 -2.64 -11.20 -22.94
N ALA A 224 -1.56 -11.74 -23.48
CA ALA A 224 -1.31 -13.18 -23.46
C ALA A 224 -0.86 -13.64 -22.06
N VAL A 225 -1.59 -14.59 -21.47
CA VAL A 225 -1.30 -15.14 -20.15
C VAL A 225 -0.33 -16.31 -20.33
N ARG A 226 0.96 -16.06 -20.06
CA ARG A 226 2.05 -17.02 -20.31
C ARG A 226 2.95 -17.21 -19.07
N PRO A 227 3.59 -18.38 -18.91
CA PRO A 227 4.61 -18.60 -17.88
C PRO A 227 5.68 -17.52 -17.84
N GLY A 228 6.24 -17.25 -16.65
CA GLY A 228 7.24 -16.20 -16.44
C GLY A 228 6.72 -14.77 -16.58
N HIS A 229 5.39 -14.56 -16.63
CA HIS A 229 4.77 -13.25 -16.73
C HIS A 229 3.74 -13.03 -15.61
N ALA A 230 3.89 -11.93 -14.87
CA ALA A 230 2.91 -11.41 -13.93
C ALA A 230 2.14 -10.21 -14.49
N TRP A 231 0.82 -10.24 -14.34
CA TRP A 231 -0.08 -9.17 -14.75
C TRP A 231 -0.70 -8.50 -13.52
N VAL A 232 -0.55 -7.19 -13.38
CA VAL A 232 -1.21 -6.39 -12.33
C VAL A 232 -2.50 -5.82 -12.88
N ALA A 233 -3.64 -6.13 -12.25
CA ALA A 233 -4.93 -5.60 -12.65
C ALA A 233 -4.90 -4.05 -12.66
N PRO A 234 -5.31 -3.40 -13.76
CA PRO A 234 -5.38 -1.95 -13.81
C PRO A 234 -6.45 -1.45 -12.83
N GLY A 235 -6.16 -0.35 -12.13
CA GLY A 235 -7.13 0.28 -11.25
C GLY A 235 -8.37 0.71 -12.04
N ASN A 236 -9.54 0.70 -11.39
CA ASN A 236 -10.85 0.97 -12.00
C ASN A 236 -11.31 -0.04 -13.07
N TYR A 237 -10.68 -1.22 -13.14
CA TYR A 237 -11.11 -2.35 -13.97
C TYR A 237 -11.04 -3.66 -13.18
N HIS A 238 -11.94 -4.58 -13.50
CA HIS A 238 -11.80 -5.99 -13.14
C HIS A 238 -10.97 -6.71 -14.19
N MET A 239 -9.96 -7.45 -13.74
CA MET A 239 -9.16 -8.32 -14.60
C MET A 239 -9.70 -9.74 -14.55
N THR A 240 -10.06 -10.28 -15.71
CA THR A 240 -10.58 -11.64 -15.88
C THR A 240 -9.68 -12.47 -16.79
N LEU A 241 -9.86 -13.79 -16.75
CA LEU A 241 -9.19 -14.72 -17.65
C LEU A 241 -10.22 -15.22 -18.66
N VAL A 242 -9.94 -14.99 -19.94
CA VAL A 242 -10.83 -15.33 -21.04
C VAL A 242 -10.18 -16.43 -21.89
N PRO A 243 -10.88 -17.57 -22.11
CA PRO A 243 -10.41 -18.60 -23.03
C PRO A 243 -10.26 -18.06 -24.46
N ASP A 244 -9.13 -18.37 -25.11
CA ASP A 244 -8.87 -18.11 -26.52
C ASP A 244 -8.26 -19.37 -27.18
N GLY A 245 -9.14 -20.27 -27.63
CA GLY A 245 -8.76 -21.59 -28.12
C GLY A 245 -8.13 -22.45 -27.01
N GLU A 246 -6.90 -22.91 -27.23
CA GLU A 246 -6.09 -23.64 -26.23
C GLU A 246 -5.31 -22.70 -25.29
N THR A 247 -5.43 -21.37 -25.48
CA THR A 247 -4.72 -20.37 -24.69
C THR A 247 -5.67 -19.56 -23.81
N VAL A 248 -5.10 -18.77 -22.89
CA VAL A 248 -5.84 -17.84 -22.03
C VAL A 248 -5.34 -16.43 -22.27
N ARG A 249 -6.27 -15.48 -22.36
CA ARG A 249 -5.99 -14.05 -22.46
C ARG A 249 -6.58 -13.28 -21.29
N LEU A 250 -6.07 -12.09 -21.05
CA LEU A 250 -6.68 -11.15 -20.13
C LEU A 250 -7.94 -10.53 -20.73
N GLY A 251 -9.03 -10.58 -19.98
CA GLY A 251 -10.19 -9.72 -20.15
C GLY A 251 -10.11 -8.56 -19.16
N LEU A 252 -10.63 -7.40 -19.56
CA LEU A 252 -10.84 -6.25 -18.68
C LEU A 252 -12.27 -5.76 -18.81
N ASN A 253 -12.94 -5.48 -17.69
CA ASN A 253 -14.27 -4.89 -17.67
C ASN A 253 -14.42 -3.91 -16.50
N GLN A 254 -15.55 -3.20 -16.46
CA GLN A 254 -15.92 -2.29 -15.37
C GLN A 254 -17.32 -2.64 -14.85
N ASP A 255 -17.64 -3.92 -14.86
CA ASP A 255 -18.93 -4.42 -14.38
C ASP A 255 -19.07 -4.12 -12.88
N PRO A 256 -20.30 -3.93 -12.35
CA PRO A 256 -20.55 -3.60 -10.94
C PRO A 256 -20.11 -4.66 -9.94
#